data_AF-A0A1E4FXB5-F1
#
_entry.id   AF-A0A1E4FXB5-F1
#
_cell.length_a   1.000
_cell.length_b   1.000
_cell.length_c   1.000
_cell.angle_alpha   90.00
_cell.angle_beta   90.00
_cell.angle_gamma   90.00
#
_symmetry.space_group_name_H-M   'P 1'
#
loop_
_entity.id
_entity.type
_entity.pdbx_description
1 polymer ?
#
loop_
_entity_poly.entity_id
_entity_poly.type
_entity_poly.pdbx_seq_one_letter_code
_entity_poly.pdbx_strand_id
1 'polypeptide(L)'
;MSEDDVARFLYCQEMAGTYLAVGKFEDMLISAMQMCDRLKVQHRLGEDADRWDRFVAKRATLQGSTLGSLIKVLEKHGIAAEDIRYLKWIKDKRDYFVHRLFHEGVWPGDLDGEDCRFMSRRLLSIQLWLSRAERRIWIIFERAGLLTLDRLDDGGFLAMNSGLEDLLRGDDDESY
;
A
#
# COMPACT_ATOMS: atom_id res chain seq x y z
N MET A 1 -25.19 -28.75 -9.26
CA MET A 1 -23.99 -28.18 -8.63
C MET A 1 -24.12 -28.43 -7.15
N SER A 2 -23.16 -29.14 -6.54
CA SER A 2 -23.20 -29.45 -5.11
C SER A 2 -22.87 -28.20 -4.27
N GLU A 3 -23.19 -28.23 -2.98
CA GLU A 3 -22.79 -27.14 -2.06
C GLU A 3 -21.27 -26.97 -1.99
N ASP A 4 -20.52 -28.06 -2.11
CA ASP A 4 -19.06 -28.04 -2.16
C ASP A 4 -18.54 -27.40 -3.46
N ASP A 5 -19.20 -27.65 -4.60
CA ASP A 5 -18.85 -26.98 -5.86
C ASP A 5 -19.06 -25.46 -5.77
N VAL A 6 -20.14 -25.03 -5.11
CA VAL A 6 -20.41 -23.60 -4.87
C VAL A 6 -19.36 -23.00 -3.94
N ALA A 7 -19.01 -23.69 -2.86
CA ALA A 7 -18.00 -23.21 -1.92
C ALA A 7 -16.62 -23.07 -2.58
N ARG A 8 -16.23 -24.04 -3.41
CA ARG A 8 -15.00 -23.98 -4.20
C ARG A 8 -15.00 -22.86 -5.22
N PHE A 9 -16.11 -22.67 -5.94
CA PHE A 9 -16.26 -21.58 -6.90
C PHE A 9 -16.09 -20.20 -6.23
N LEU A 10 -16.78 -19.98 -5.10
CA LEU A 10 -16.66 -18.73 -4.34
C LEU A 10 -15.24 -18.53 -3.82
N TYR A 11 -14.59 -19.60 -3.35
CA TYR A 11 -13.20 -19.53 -2.92
C TYR A 11 -12.26 -19.09 -4.07
N CYS A 12 -12.41 -19.66 -5.27
CA CYS A 12 -11.68 -19.21 -6.46
C CYS A 12 -11.89 -17.72 -6.76
N GLN A 13 -13.15 -17.26 -6.67
CA GLN A 13 -13.48 -15.86 -6.89
C GLN A 13 -12.79 -14.94 -5.87
N GLU A 14 -12.81 -15.31 -4.58
CA GLU A 14 -12.14 -14.54 -3.53
C GLU A 14 -10.61 -14.58 -3.66
N MET A 15 -10.02 -15.66 -4.17
CA MET A 15 -8.59 -15.73 -4.48
C MET A 15 -8.22 -14.72 -5.57
N ALA A 16 -8.99 -14.70 -6.67
CA ALA A 16 -8.79 -13.74 -7.76
C ALA A 16 -9.01 -12.29 -7.28
N GLY A 17 -10.06 -12.04 -6.50
CA GLY A 17 -10.33 -10.73 -5.91
C GLY A 17 -9.20 -10.25 -5.01
N THR A 18 -8.66 -11.14 -4.17
CA THR A 18 -7.52 -10.83 -3.30
C THR A 18 -6.24 -10.55 -4.09
N TYR A 19 -5.98 -11.32 -5.16
CA TYR A 19 -4.85 -11.06 -6.05
C TYR A 19 -4.91 -9.66 -6.67
N LEU A 20 -6.09 -9.28 -7.19
CA LEU A 20 -6.31 -7.94 -7.75
C LEU A 20 -6.19 -6.84 -6.69
N ALA A 21 -6.72 -7.06 -5.49
CA ALA A 21 -6.61 -6.10 -4.38
C ALA A 21 -5.15 -5.87 -3.95
N VAL A 22 -4.33 -6.92 -3.92
CA VAL A 22 -2.88 -6.80 -3.66
C VAL A 22 -2.22 -5.95 -4.75
N GLY A 23 -2.46 -6.27 -6.03
CA GLY A 23 -1.90 -5.51 -7.15
C GLY A 23 -2.30 -4.04 -7.11
N LYS A 24 -3.59 -3.74 -6.90
CA LYS A 24 -4.10 -2.37 -6.81
C LYS A 24 -3.48 -1.60 -5.64
N PHE A 25 -3.31 -2.24 -4.48
CA PHE A 25 -2.66 -1.63 -3.34
C PHE A 25 -1.18 -1.33 -3.61
N GLU A 26 -0.46 -2.25 -4.25
CA GLU A 26 0.95 -2.06 -4.62
C GLU A 26 1.11 -0.93 -5.67
N ASP A 27 0.24 -0.87 -6.66
CA ASP A 27 0.20 0.22 -7.64
C ASP A 27 -0.08 1.57 -6.95
N MET A 28 -1.08 1.62 -6.07
CA MET A 28 -1.41 2.83 -5.29
C MET A 28 -0.24 3.28 -4.43
N LEU A 29 0.47 2.34 -3.80
CA LEU A 29 1.67 2.64 -3.00
C LEU A 29 2.74 3.31 -3.86
N ILE A 30 3.02 2.77 -5.05
CA ILE A 30 4.00 3.33 -5.98
C ILE A 30 3.56 4.72 -6.47
N SER A 31 2.29 4.87 -6.82
CA SER A 31 1.74 6.17 -7.22
C SER A 31 1.86 7.20 -6.10
N ALA A 32 1.55 6.83 -4.86
CA ALA A 32 1.74 7.72 -3.72
C ALA A 32 3.21 8.10 -3.54
N MET A 33 4.14 7.14 -3.72
CA MET A 33 5.58 7.43 -3.64
C MET A 33 6.07 8.37 -4.74
N GLN A 34 5.49 8.27 -5.94
CA GLN A 34 5.78 9.15 -7.09
C GLN A 34 5.28 10.58 -6.89
N MET A 35 4.19 10.74 -6.12
CA MET A 35 3.59 12.05 -5.83
C MET A 35 4.30 12.79 -4.70
N CYS A 36 5.12 12.10 -3.90
CA CYS A 36 5.92 12.75 -2.86
C CYS A 36 6.94 13.72 -3.46
N ASP A 37 7.13 14.87 -2.82
CA ASP A 37 8.07 15.87 -3.31
C ASP A 37 9.52 15.38 -3.23
N ARG A 38 10.30 15.55 -4.30
CA ARG A 38 11.68 15.07 -4.33
C ARG A 38 12.60 15.82 -3.36
N LEU A 39 12.42 17.13 -3.20
CA LEU A 39 13.21 17.92 -2.25
C LEU A 39 12.83 17.55 -0.81
N LYS A 40 11.54 17.34 -0.51
CA LYS A 40 11.11 16.87 0.83
C LYS A 40 11.51 15.43 1.09
N VAL A 41 11.48 14.56 0.08
CA VAL A 41 12.05 13.21 0.17
C VAL A 41 13.55 13.27 0.46
N GLN A 42 14.32 14.12 -0.21
CA GLN A 42 15.75 14.30 0.08
C GLN A 42 15.99 14.89 1.47
N HIS A 43 15.23 15.91 1.86
CA HIS A 43 15.36 16.55 3.17
C HIS A 43 14.96 15.59 4.31
N ARG A 44 13.88 14.83 4.11
CA ARG A 44 13.32 13.95 5.14
C ARG A 44 14.01 12.59 5.20
N LEU A 45 14.47 12.06 4.07
CA LEU A 45 15.04 10.70 3.96
C LEU A 45 16.57 10.68 3.76
N GLY A 46 17.21 11.83 3.51
CA GLY A 46 18.67 11.95 3.39
C GLY A 46 19.27 10.95 2.38
N GLU A 47 20.23 10.15 2.84
CA GLU A 47 20.92 9.12 2.04
C GLU A 47 20.00 8.03 1.45
N ASP A 48 18.78 7.86 1.98
CA ASP A 48 17.82 6.87 1.46
C ASP A 48 17.00 7.42 0.28
N ALA A 49 17.14 8.69 -0.11
CA ALA A 49 16.45 9.27 -1.26
C ALA A 49 16.80 8.56 -2.58
N ASP A 50 18.07 8.20 -2.79
CA ASP A 50 18.48 7.42 -3.98
C ASP A 50 17.91 6.00 -3.99
N ARG A 51 17.63 5.46 -2.80
CA ARG A 51 16.98 4.16 -2.65
C ARG A 51 15.48 4.26 -2.95
N TRP A 52 14.85 5.33 -2.50
CA TRP A 52 13.47 5.69 -2.84
C TRP A 52 13.28 5.81 -4.36
N ASP A 53 14.14 6.58 -5.04
CA ASP A 53 14.09 6.78 -6.49
C ASP A 53 14.26 5.44 -7.24
N ARG A 54 15.13 4.55 -6.77
CA ARG A 54 15.28 3.20 -7.33
C ARG A 54 14.04 2.32 -7.15
N PHE A 55 13.26 2.52 -6.09
CA PHE A 55 11.98 1.83 -5.91
C PHE A 55 10.93 2.34 -6.89
N VAL A 56 10.81 3.66 -7.01
CA VAL A 56 9.90 4.33 -7.94
C VAL A 56 10.21 3.94 -9.40
N ALA A 57 11.49 3.87 -9.77
CA ALA A 57 11.92 3.49 -11.12
C ALA A 57 11.69 2.01 -11.46
N LYS A 58 11.60 1.11 -10.46
CA LYS A 58 11.32 -0.32 -10.67
C LYS A 58 9.82 -0.60 -10.82
N ARG A 59 9.28 -0.20 -11.97
CA ARG A 59 7.87 -0.42 -12.34
C ARG A 59 7.51 -1.89 -12.67
N ALA A 60 8.49 -2.79 -12.82
CA ALA A 60 8.27 -4.08 -13.50
C ALA A 60 8.57 -5.37 -12.70
N THR A 61 9.01 -5.33 -11.43
CA THR A 61 9.51 -6.58 -10.79
C THR A 61 9.39 -6.66 -9.27
N LEU A 62 8.53 -5.86 -8.63
CA LEU A 62 8.49 -5.77 -7.18
C LEU A 62 7.10 -5.93 -6.60
N GLN A 63 6.49 -7.11 -6.80
CA GLN A 63 5.39 -7.49 -5.91
C GLN A 63 5.93 -7.71 -4.47
N GLY A 64 7.15 -8.20 -4.26
CA GLY A 64 7.61 -8.55 -2.89
C GLY A 64 8.29 -7.48 -2.02
N SER A 65 8.93 -6.45 -2.59
CA SER A 65 9.97 -5.68 -1.85
C SER A 65 9.72 -4.19 -1.65
N THR A 66 8.73 -3.59 -2.34
CA THR A 66 8.45 -2.15 -2.23
C THR A 66 7.91 -1.77 -0.85
N LEU A 67 6.85 -2.44 -0.35
CA LEU A 67 6.28 -2.11 0.96
C LEU A 67 7.26 -2.42 2.12
N GLY A 68 7.92 -3.57 2.10
CA GLY A 68 8.88 -3.94 3.13
C GLY A 68 10.09 -3.00 3.19
N SER A 69 10.55 -2.52 2.03
CA SER A 69 11.64 -1.55 1.98
C SER A 69 11.19 -0.15 2.38
N LEU A 70 10.00 0.27 1.96
CA LEU A 70 9.40 1.53 2.37
C LEU A 70 9.27 1.60 3.89
N ILE A 71 8.74 0.56 4.53
CA ILE A 71 8.62 0.49 5.99
C ILE A 71 9.96 0.73 6.66
N LYS A 72 11.05 0.10 6.18
CA LYS A 72 12.39 0.29 6.74
C LYS A 72 12.89 1.73 6.60
N VAL A 73 12.62 2.36 5.46
CA VAL A 73 12.99 3.77 5.22
C VAL A 73 12.19 4.67 6.16
N LEU A 74 10.87 4.55 6.20
CA LEU A 74 10.02 5.37 7.08
C LEU A 74 10.36 5.18 8.57
N GLU A 75 10.65 3.94 8.98
CA GLU A 75 11.04 3.63 10.37
C GLU A 75 12.38 4.30 10.76
N LYS A 76 13.36 4.36 9.84
CA LYS A 76 14.64 5.05 10.07
C LYS A 76 14.48 6.56 10.22
N HIS A 77 13.48 7.15 9.56
CA HIS A 77 13.27 8.60 9.50
C HIS A 77 12.21 9.14 10.48
N GLY A 78 11.97 8.38 11.55
CA GLY A 78 11.17 8.84 12.69
C GLY A 78 9.68 9.06 12.37
N ILE A 79 9.14 8.35 11.40
CA ILE A 79 7.69 8.35 11.15
C ILE A 79 6.95 7.75 12.35
N ALA A 80 5.73 8.23 12.61
CA ALA A 80 4.94 7.84 13.77
C ALA A 80 4.85 6.31 13.91
N ALA A 81 5.14 5.81 15.11
CA ALA A 81 5.20 4.37 15.38
C ALA A 81 3.87 3.66 15.11
N GLU A 82 2.74 4.36 15.24
CA GLU A 82 1.41 3.84 14.89
C GLU A 82 1.26 3.54 13.39
N ASP A 83 1.80 4.42 12.54
CA ASP A 83 1.73 4.29 11.09
C ASP A 83 2.67 3.18 10.62
N ILE A 84 3.87 3.09 11.20
CA ILE A 84 4.78 1.96 10.96
C ILE A 84 4.13 0.63 11.36
N ARG A 85 3.48 0.56 12.52
CA ARG A 85 2.77 -0.63 12.98
C ARG A 85 1.63 -1.01 12.04
N TYR A 86 0.88 -0.03 11.56
CA TYR A 86 -0.19 -0.25 10.58
C TYR A 86 0.37 -0.81 9.26
N LEU A 87 1.44 -0.22 8.73
CA LEU A 87 2.07 -0.69 7.49
C LEU A 87 2.64 -2.11 7.64
N LYS A 88 3.27 -2.42 8.79
CA LYS A 88 3.73 -3.79 9.10
C LYS A 88 2.57 -4.77 9.14
N TRP A 89 1.47 -4.40 9.79
CA TRP A 89 0.26 -5.23 9.83
C TRP A 89 -0.32 -5.48 8.44
N ILE A 90 -0.38 -4.46 7.56
CA ILE A 90 -0.82 -4.61 6.16
C ILE A 90 0.13 -5.52 5.38
N LYS A 91 1.44 -5.33 5.54
CA LYS A 91 2.46 -6.19 4.94
C LYS A 91 2.22 -7.65 5.31
N ASP A 92 1.95 -7.94 6.58
CA ASP A 92 1.70 -9.31 7.03
C ASP A 92 0.47 -9.94 6.37
N LYS A 93 -0.57 -9.16 6.05
CA LYS A 93 -1.77 -9.66 5.36
C LYS A 93 -1.50 -9.96 3.89
N ARG A 94 -0.75 -9.07 3.24
CA ARG A 94 -0.28 -9.26 1.87
C ARG A 94 0.63 -10.48 1.76
N ASP A 95 1.60 -10.60 2.67
CA ASP A 95 2.55 -11.72 2.69
C ASP A 95 1.86 -13.03 3.06
N TYR A 96 0.89 -13.01 3.98
CA TYR A 96 0.06 -14.19 4.25
C TYR A 96 -0.60 -14.71 2.96
N PHE A 97 -1.20 -13.83 2.16
CA PHE A 97 -1.83 -14.23 0.90
C PHE A 97 -0.80 -14.78 -0.09
N VAL A 98 0.31 -14.07 -0.29
CA VAL A 98 1.34 -14.49 -1.27
C VAL A 98 2.03 -15.79 -0.85
N HIS A 99 2.41 -15.94 0.40
CA HIS A 99 3.00 -17.18 0.90
C HIS A 99 2.03 -18.34 0.78
N ARG A 100 0.78 -18.15 1.20
CA ARG A 100 -0.19 -19.25 1.19
C ARG A 100 -0.63 -19.66 -0.22
N LEU A 101 -0.82 -18.69 -1.12
CA LEU A 101 -1.25 -18.97 -2.48
C LEU A 101 -0.13 -19.58 -3.34
N PHE A 102 1.09 -19.04 -3.25
CA PHE A 102 2.17 -19.43 -4.15
C PHE A 102 3.11 -20.49 -3.58
N HIS A 103 3.15 -20.68 -2.26
CA HIS A 103 4.10 -21.61 -1.64
C HIS A 103 3.42 -22.76 -0.88
N GLU A 104 2.28 -22.53 -0.22
CA GLU A 104 1.60 -23.57 0.57
C GLU A 104 0.61 -24.42 -0.24
N GLY A 105 0.29 -24.03 -1.48
CA GLY A 105 -0.49 -24.87 -2.41
C GLY A 105 -1.92 -25.14 -1.98
N VAL A 106 -2.56 -24.21 -1.26
CA VAL A 106 -3.93 -24.37 -0.74
C VAL A 106 -4.97 -24.15 -1.85
N TRP A 107 -5.02 -25.08 -2.80
CA TRP A 107 -5.88 -25.01 -3.96
C TRP A 107 -7.32 -25.47 -3.64
N PRO A 108 -8.33 -24.95 -4.35
CA PRO A 108 -9.74 -25.31 -4.13
C PRO A 108 -10.02 -26.83 -4.20
N GLY A 109 -9.23 -27.57 -4.99
CA GLY A 109 -9.38 -29.02 -5.13
C GLY A 109 -8.97 -29.81 -3.88
N ASP A 110 -8.14 -29.22 -3.03
CA ASP A 110 -7.58 -29.86 -1.83
C ASP A 110 -8.39 -29.54 -0.56
N LEU A 111 -9.44 -28.72 -0.69
CA LEU A 111 -10.29 -28.28 0.43
C LEU A 111 -11.69 -28.87 0.34
N ASP A 112 -12.29 -29.08 1.50
CA ASP A 112 -13.72 -29.33 1.63
C ASP A 112 -14.53 -28.02 1.60
N GLY A 113 -15.86 -28.12 1.57
CA GLY A 113 -16.73 -26.96 1.51
C GLY A 113 -16.65 -26.03 2.73
N GLU A 114 -16.35 -26.55 3.92
CA GLU A 114 -16.22 -25.74 5.13
C GLU A 114 -14.92 -24.93 5.11
N ASP A 115 -13.82 -25.57 4.75
CA ASP A 115 -12.52 -24.96 4.57
C ASP A 115 -12.56 -23.88 3.48
N CYS A 116 -13.22 -24.14 2.35
CA CYS A 116 -13.44 -23.15 1.31
C CYS A 116 -14.20 -21.92 1.85
N ARG A 117 -15.26 -22.11 2.65
CA ARG A 117 -16.03 -21.00 3.25
C ARG A 117 -15.21 -20.22 4.28
N PHE A 118 -14.43 -20.91 5.11
CA PHE A 118 -13.53 -20.26 6.08
C PHE A 118 -12.49 -19.41 5.36
N MET A 119 -11.84 -19.97 4.35
CA MET A 119 -10.81 -19.28 3.59
C MET A 119 -11.36 -18.11 2.79
N SER A 120 -12.55 -18.25 2.17
CA SER A 120 -13.23 -17.18 1.46
C SER A 120 -13.45 -15.94 2.34
N ARG A 121 -13.96 -16.13 3.58
CA ARG A 121 -14.15 -15.04 4.54
C ARG A 121 -12.83 -14.32 4.89
N ARG A 122 -11.76 -15.09 5.03
CA ARG A 122 -10.43 -14.54 5.32
C ARG A 122 -9.88 -13.73 4.15
N LEU A 123 -10.04 -14.22 2.93
CA LEU A 123 -9.63 -13.53 1.70
C LEU A 123 -10.41 -12.22 1.50
N LEU A 124 -11.73 -12.24 1.71
CA LEU A 124 -12.56 -11.05 1.70
C LEU A 124 -12.12 -10.02 2.74
N SER A 125 -11.76 -10.48 3.94
CA SER A 125 -11.23 -9.59 5.00
C SER A 125 -9.92 -8.92 4.57
N ILE A 126 -9.02 -9.66 3.92
CA ILE A 126 -7.76 -9.13 3.39
C ILE A 126 -8.02 -8.07 2.32
N GLN A 127 -8.94 -8.33 1.39
CA GLN A 127 -9.34 -7.35 0.37
C GLN A 127 -9.80 -6.03 1.00
N LEU A 128 -10.69 -6.10 2.00
CA LEU A 128 -11.18 -4.92 2.71
C LEU A 128 -10.06 -4.15 3.43
N TRP A 129 -9.09 -4.86 4.02
CA TRP A 129 -7.95 -4.23 4.67
C TRP A 129 -7.02 -3.53 3.67
N LEU A 130 -6.76 -4.15 2.52
CA LEU A 130 -5.96 -3.55 1.44
C LEU A 130 -6.65 -2.30 0.86
N SER A 131 -7.95 -2.36 0.58
CA SER A 131 -8.69 -1.19 0.10
C SER A 131 -8.77 -0.05 1.12
N ARG A 132 -8.68 -0.35 2.43
CA ARG A 132 -8.53 0.69 3.46
C ARG A 132 -7.11 1.24 3.50
N ALA A 133 -6.11 0.39 3.31
CA ALA A 133 -4.70 0.80 3.24
C ALA A 133 -4.42 1.72 2.05
N GLU A 134 -5.08 1.50 0.90
CA GLU A 134 -5.03 2.41 -0.27
C GLU A 134 -5.37 3.86 0.09
N ARG A 135 -6.33 4.09 0.99
CA ARG A 135 -6.66 5.45 1.46
C ARG A 135 -5.72 5.93 2.55
N ARG A 136 -5.35 5.03 3.46
CA ARG A 136 -4.55 5.38 4.64
C ARG A 136 -3.10 5.72 4.30
N ILE A 137 -2.54 5.18 3.21
CA ILE A 137 -1.17 5.50 2.79
C ILE A 137 -0.97 7.00 2.53
N TRP A 138 -1.96 7.66 1.93
CA TRP A 138 -1.94 9.10 1.69
C TRP A 138 -1.85 9.89 2.97
N ILE A 139 -2.67 9.52 3.97
CA ILE A 139 -2.67 10.17 5.30
C ILE A 139 -1.32 9.95 6.01
N ILE A 140 -0.72 8.76 5.86
CA ILE A 140 0.61 8.48 6.42
C ILE A 140 1.67 9.36 5.77
N PHE A 141 1.63 9.54 4.45
CA PHE A 141 2.59 10.38 3.73
C PHE A 141 2.40 11.87 4.01
N GLU A 142 1.15 12.32 4.18
CA GLU A 142 0.82 13.67 4.65
C GLU A 142 1.43 13.93 6.03
N ARG A 143 1.16 13.05 7.00
CA ARG A 143 1.70 13.15 8.37
C ARG A 143 3.22 13.05 8.42
N ALA A 144 3.81 12.33 7.47
CA ALA A 144 5.25 12.24 7.30
C ALA A 144 5.89 13.49 6.69
N GLY A 145 5.08 14.46 6.24
CA GLY A 145 5.53 15.68 5.57
C GLY A 145 6.05 15.44 4.14
N LEU A 146 5.67 14.32 3.51
CA LEU A 146 6.15 13.95 2.17
C LEU A 146 5.26 14.52 1.05
N LEU A 147 4.00 14.84 1.36
CA LEU A 147 3.02 15.44 0.46
C LEU A 147 1.98 16.25 1.25
N THR A 148 1.15 17.03 0.55
CA THR A 148 -0.02 17.72 1.13
C THR A 148 -1.30 17.08 0.60
N LEU A 149 -2.33 16.96 1.44
CA LEU A 149 -3.66 16.57 1.01
C LEU A 149 -4.62 17.74 1.18
N ASP A 150 -5.25 18.17 0.09
CA ASP A 150 -6.40 19.06 0.16
C ASP A 150 -7.68 18.22 0.24
N ARG A 151 -8.53 18.47 1.24
CA ARG A 151 -9.71 17.65 1.51
C ARG A 151 -10.94 18.30 0.88
N LEU A 152 -11.65 17.54 0.05
CA LEU A 152 -12.85 18.00 -0.64
C LEU A 152 -14.11 17.76 0.21
N ASP A 153 -15.16 18.54 -0.04
CA ASP A 153 -16.43 18.47 0.69
C ASP A 153 -17.16 17.12 0.56
N ASP A 154 -16.85 16.36 -0.50
CA ASP A 154 -17.41 15.02 -0.75
C ASP A 154 -16.66 13.89 -0.02
N GLY A 155 -15.63 14.24 0.77
CA GLY A 155 -14.78 13.28 1.46
C GLY A 155 -13.65 12.70 0.60
N GLY A 156 -13.49 13.18 -0.63
CA GLY A 156 -12.30 12.98 -1.46
C GLY A 156 -11.11 13.82 -0.99
N PHE A 157 -9.96 13.62 -1.63
CA PHE A 157 -8.80 14.47 -1.44
C PHE A 157 -8.00 14.61 -2.72
N LEU A 158 -7.38 15.77 -2.88
CA LEU A 158 -6.38 16.04 -3.91
C LEU A 158 -4.99 15.92 -3.27
N ALA A 159 -4.20 14.97 -3.75
CA ALA A 159 -2.82 14.81 -3.30
C ALA A 159 -1.90 15.72 -4.12
N MET A 160 -1.20 16.63 -3.45
CA MET A 160 -0.31 17.59 -4.08
C MET A 160 1.13 17.35 -3.65
N ASN A 161 2.01 17.45 -4.64
CA ASN A 161 3.42 17.65 -4.39
C ASN A 161 3.59 19.09 -3.84
N SER A 162 3.82 19.18 -2.53
CA SER A 162 4.01 20.45 -1.82
C SER A 162 5.26 21.25 -2.21
N GLY A 163 6.26 20.64 -2.87
CA GLY A 163 7.38 21.41 -3.43
C GLY A 163 6.95 22.29 -4.60
N LEU A 164 5.87 21.94 -5.30
CA LEU A 164 5.25 22.80 -6.31
C LEU A 164 4.56 24.00 -5.66
N GLU A 165 3.90 23.83 -4.50
CA GLU A 165 3.33 24.95 -3.74
C GLU A 165 4.41 25.90 -3.23
N ASP A 166 5.52 25.36 -2.71
CA ASP A 166 6.67 26.16 -2.25
C ASP A 166 7.34 26.93 -3.41
N LEU A 167 7.37 26.35 -4.62
CA LEU A 167 7.85 27.01 -5.85
C LEU A 167 6.85 28.03 -6.42
N LEU A 168 5.55 27.77 -6.32
CA LEU A 168 4.48 28.67 -6.79
C LEU A 168 4.22 29.84 -5.83
N ARG A 169 4.54 29.66 -4.54
CA ARG A 169 4.58 30.71 -3.51
C ARG A 169 5.94 31.41 -3.41
N GLY A 170 6.81 31.24 -4.43
CA GLY A 170 8.20 31.68 -4.39
C GLY A 170 8.39 33.08 -3.78
N ASP A 171 9.51 33.23 -3.06
CA ASP A 171 10.12 34.53 -2.80
C ASP A 171 9.27 35.59 -2.07
N ASP A 172 8.58 35.22 -0.98
CA ASP A 172 8.12 36.19 0.04
C ASP A 172 9.12 36.37 1.20
N ASP A 173 10.36 35.87 1.06
CA ASP A 173 11.45 36.07 2.02
C ASP A 173 12.59 36.93 1.41
N GLU A 174 12.21 38.02 0.74
CA GLU A 174 13.02 39.23 0.72
C GLU A 174 12.53 40.17 1.83
N SER A 175 13.05 40.06 3.05
CA SER A 175 13.14 41.22 3.95
C SER A 175 14.16 41.05 5.10
N TYR A 176 15.36 41.62 4.84
CA TYR A 176 16.36 42.21 5.74
C TYR A 176 16.98 41.39 6.88
#